data_AF-A0A7S2SG74-F1
#
_entry.id   AF-A0A7S2SG74-F1
#
_cell.length_a   1.000
_cell.length_b   1.000
_cell.length_c   1.000
_cell.angle_alpha   90.00
_cell.angle_beta   90.00
_cell.angle_gamma   90.00
#
_symmetry.space_group_name_H-M   'P 1'
#
loop_
_entity.id
_entity.type
_entity.pdbx_description
1 polymer ?
#
loop_
_entity_poly.entity_id
_entity_poly.type
_entity_poly.pdbx_seq_one_letter_code
_entity_poly.pdbx_strand_id
1 'polypeptide(L)'
;GTTVDDIPKRSTLPGLSSLRTTRTLQENMTLTVEPGCYFISHLLDKATADGSPLQAYLNKDVLEDYQYFGGVRLEDVVVITKDGCDNFTLCPRTTEEIEHVMSGGKWPPLKDSDPSLRRSRLTESYK
;
A
#
# COMPACT_ATOMS: atom_id res chain seq x y z
N GLY A 1 22.05 -1.86 -20.21
CA GLY A 1 21.75 -1.01 -19.05
C GLY A 1 20.88 0.14 -19.53
N THR A 2 19.85 0.50 -18.77
CA THR A 2 18.90 1.57 -19.11
C THR A 2 19.58 2.92 -19.10
N THR A 3 19.44 3.70 -20.17
CA THR A 3 19.97 5.07 -20.26
C THR A 3 19.03 6.05 -19.54
N VAL A 4 19.49 7.26 -19.26
CA VAL A 4 18.65 8.31 -18.66
C VAL A 4 17.47 8.70 -19.55
N ASP A 5 17.59 8.52 -20.87
CA ASP A 5 16.56 8.84 -21.85
C ASP A 5 15.41 7.82 -21.86
N ASP A 6 15.63 6.62 -21.31
CA ASP A 6 14.63 5.56 -21.21
C ASP A 6 13.72 5.71 -19.97
N ILE A 7 13.95 6.72 -19.12
CA ILE A 7 13.17 6.92 -17.89
C ILE A 7 11.88 7.70 -18.22
N PRO A 8 10.68 7.13 -17.98
CA PRO A 8 9.43 7.85 -18.16
C PRO A 8 9.41 9.19 -17.43
N LYS A 9 8.90 10.23 -18.09
CA LYS A 9 8.74 11.54 -17.47
C LYS A 9 7.77 11.46 -16.30
N ARG A 10 8.05 12.23 -15.25
CA ARG A 10 7.18 12.36 -14.08
C ARG A 10 5.83 12.93 -14.48
N SER A 11 4.75 12.28 -14.04
CA SER A 11 3.38 12.77 -14.24
C SER A 11 3.15 14.05 -13.44
N THR A 12 2.37 14.98 -14.00
CA THR A 12 1.90 16.18 -13.29
C THR A 12 0.55 15.98 -12.63
N LEU A 13 -0.09 14.82 -12.81
CA LEU A 13 -1.38 14.52 -12.20
C LEU A 13 -1.27 14.49 -10.67
N PRO A 14 -2.30 14.99 -9.94
CA PRO A 14 -2.35 14.89 -8.48
C PRO A 14 -2.13 13.45 -8.00
N GLY A 15 -1.37 13.30 -6.91
CA GLY A 15 -0.95 11.98 -6.40
C GLY A 15 0.23 11.38 -7.16
N LEU A 16 0.13 11.21 -8.48
CA LEU A 16 1.19 10.60 -9.29
C LEU A 16 2.49 11.42 -9.33
N SER A 17 2.38 12.75 -9.24
CA SER A 17 3.54 13.64 -9.16
C SER A 17 4.40 13.43 -7.91
N SER A 18 3.86 12.80 -6.87
CA SER A 18 4.54 12.52 -5.60
C SER A 18 5.34 11.21 -5.61
N LEU A 19 5.21 10.37 -6.64
CA LEU A 19 5.96 9.11 -6.76
C LEU A 19 7.48 9.35 -6.74
N ARG A 20 8.24 8.60 -5.94
CA ARG A 20 9.68 8.82 -5.81
C ARG A 20 10.49 8.31 -7.01
N THR A 21 9.91 7.45 -7.83
CA THR A 21 10.52 6.91 -9.05
C THR A 21 9.49 6.77 -10.17
N THR A 22 9.93 6.96 -11.41
CA THR A 22 9.16 6.66 -12.63
C THR A 22 9.83 5.58 -13.48
N ARG A 23 10.92 4.99 -12.98
CA ARG A 23 11.71 3.97 -13.70
C ARG A 23 10.89 2.69 -13.87
N THR A 24 11.09 2.02 -14.99
CA THR A 24 10.65 0.63 -15.18
C THR A 24 11.37 -0.26 -14.17
N LEU A 25 10.62 -1.16 -13.52
CA LEU A 25 11.15 -2.12 -12.54
C LEU A 25 12.15 -3.07 -13.21
N GLN A 26 13.23 -3.38 -12.50
CA GLN A 26 14.27 -4.31 -12.94
C GLN A 26 14.62 -5.26 -11.82
N GLU A 27 15.08 -6.47 -12.18
CA GLU A 27 15.58 -7.45 -11.23
C GLU A 27 16.62 -6.83 -10.28
N ASN A 28 16.55 -7.22 -9.00
CA ASN A 28 17.36 -6.70 -7.89
C ASN A 28 17.03 -5.27 -7.42
N MET A 29 16.02 -4.59 -8.00
CA MET A 29 15.49 -3.38 -7.36
C MET A 29 14.76 -3.74 -6.05
N THR A 30 14.93 -2.91 -5.03
CA THR A 30 14.16 -2.99 -3.78
C THR A 30 13.24 -1.77 -3.66
N LEU A 31 11.96 -2.00 -3.36
CA LEU A 31 10.94 -0.95 -3.26
C LEU A 31 10.06 -1.13 -2.04
N THR A 32 9.47 -0.02 -1.59
CA THR A 32 8.29 -0.05 -0.71
C THR A 32 7.02 -0.18 -1.57
N VAL A 33 6.10 -1.02 -1.12
CA VAL A 33 4.71 -1.07 -1.61
C VAL A 33 3.85 -0.60 -0.46
N GLU A 34 3.38 0.65 -0.54
CA GLU A 34 2.82 1.35 0.62
C GLU A 34 1.46 2.06 0.35
N PRO A 35 0.46 1.36 -0.23
CA PRO A 35 -0.85 1.97 -0.43
C PRO A 35 -1.44 2.43 0.91
N GLY A 36 -2.08 3.60 0.88
CA GLY A 36 -2.77 4.15 2.03
C GLY A 36 -4.06 4.86 1.66
N CYS A 37 -5.02 4.80 2.57
CA CYS A 37 -6.30 5.49 2.48
C CYS A 37 -6.48 6.35 3.73
N TYR A 38 -6.73 7.65 3.52
CA TYR A 38 -6.77 8.63 4.59
C TYR A 38 -7.96 9.58 4.38
N PHE A 39 -8.58 9.97 5.48
CA PHE A 39 -9.63 10.97 5.55
C PHE A 39 -9.03 12.27 6.06
N ILE A 40 -8.42 13.04 5.16
CA ILE A 40 -7.71 14.29 5.48
C ILE A 40 -8.69 15.45 5.31
N SER A 41 -9.07 16.12 6.42
CA SER A 41 -10.14 17.13 6.43
C SER A 41 -9.96 18.20 5.35
N HIS A 42 -8.78 18.84 5.25
CA HIS A 42 -8.54 19.87 4.23
C HIS A 42 -8.66 19.39 2.77
N LEU A 43 -8.39 18.11 2.49
CA LEU A 43 -8.58 17.56 1.15
C LEU A 43 -10.05 17.23 0.90
N LEU A 44 -10.75 16.70 1.90
CA LEU A 44 -12.18 16.41 1.83
C LEU A 44 -12.99 17.70 1.67
N ASP A 45 -12.70 18.74 2.47
CA ASP A 45 -13.37 20.04 2.40
C ASP A 45 -13.33 20.61 0.97
N LYS A 46 -12.16 20.54 0.33
CA LYS A 46 -11.97 20.96 -1.07
C LYS A 46 -12.75 20.07 -2.05
N ALA A 47 -12.74 18.77 -1.82
CA ALA A 47 -13.40 17.82 -2.72
C ALA A 47 -14.94 17.90 -2.61
N THR A 48 -15.48 18.26 -1.44
CA THR A 48 -16.91 18.39 -1.16
C THR A 48 -17.45 19.82 -1.32
N ALA A 49 -16.58 20.81 -1.52
CA ALA A 49 -16.95 22.20 -1.76
C ALA A 49 -17.87 22.35 -2.98
N ASP A 50 -18.74 23.37 -2.94
CA ASP A 50 -19.66 23.64 -4.04
C ASP A 50 -18.90 23.99 -5.32
N GLY A 51 -19.31 23.37 -6.43
CA GLY A 51 -18.63 23.50 -7.73
C GLY A 51 -17.41 22.60 -7.90
N SER A 52 -17.02 21.80 -6.90
CA SER A 52 -16.00 20.78 -7.07
C SER A 52 -16.49 19.69 -8.05
N PRO A 53 -15.70 19.31 -9.07
CA PRO A 53 -16.05 18.22 -9.97
C PRO A 53 -16.06 16.86 -9.25
N LEU A 54 -15.46 16.77 -8.06
CA LEU A 54 -15.41 15.54 -7.26
C LEU A 54 -16.65 15.35 -6.39
N GLN A 55 -17.43 16.41 -6.15
CA GLN A 55 -18.56 16.41 -5.23
C GLN A 55 -19.61 15.33 -5.59
N ALA A 56 -19.82 15.08 -6.89
CA ALA A 56 -20.77 14.09 -7.40
C ALA A 56 -20.40 12.62 -7.05
N TYR A 57 -19.15 12.37 -6.64
CA TYR A 57 -18.66 11.04 -6.28
C TYR A 57 -18.58 10.82 -4.77
N LEU A 58 -18.99 11.80 -3.96
CA LEU A 58 -18.82 11.80 -2.51
C LEU A 58 -20.17 11.89 -1.81
N ASN A 59 -20.50 10.86 -1.04
CA ASN A 59 -21.63 10.92 -0.11
C ASN A 59 -21.18 11.62 1.18
N LYS A 60 -21.60 12.88 1.37
CA LYS A 60 -21.20 13.70 2.52
C LYS A 60 -21.67 13.08 3.84
N ASP A 61 -22.91 12.59 3.88
CA ASP A 61 -23.50 12.00 5.08
C ASP A 61 -22.68 10.80 5.57
N VAL A 62 -22.18 9.97 4.65
CA VAL A 62 -21.30 8.83 5.00
C VAL A 62 -19.89 9.29 5.38
N LEU A 63 -19.37 10.36 4.78
CA LEU A 63 -18.01 10.86 5.06
C LEU A 63 -17.87 11.45 6.47
N GLU A 64 -18.95 12.03 7.01
CA GLU A 64 -18.95 12.57 8.37
C GLU A 64 -18.52 11.53 9.41
N ASP A 65 -18.92 10.27 9.23
CA ASP A 65 -18.53 9.16 10.11
C ASP A 65 -17.01 8.87 10.10
N TYR A 66 -16.29 9.26 9.04
CA TYR A 66 -14.86 8.96 8.85
C TYR A 66 -13.95 10.17 9.01
N GLN A 67 -14.48 11.37 9.24
CA GLN A 67 -13.69 12.61 9.27
C GLN A 67 -12.54 12.59 10.30
N TYR A 68 -12.70 11.83 11.38
CA TYR A 68 -11.69 11.68 12.45
C TYR A 68 -11.04 10.30 12.49
N PHE A 69 -11.31 9.44 11.50
CA PHE A 69 -10.72 8.09 11.42
C PHE A 69 -9.19 8.14 11.24
N GLY A 70 -8.68 9.20 10.62
CA GLY A 70 -7.28 9.31 10.25
C GLY A 70 -7.01 8.56 8.96
N GLY A 71 -6.43 7.37 9.04
CA GLY A 71 -6.19 6.53 7.87
C GLY A 71 -5.34 5.31 8.14
N VAL A 72 -5.25 4.45 7.13
CA VAL A 72 -4.50 3.19 7.17
C VAL A 72 -3.47 3.19 6.05
N ARG A 73 -2.29 2.66 6.34
CA ARG A 73 -1.24 2.36 5.35
C ARG A 73 -0.70 0.96 5.63
N LEU A 74 -0.61 0.15 4.59
CA LEU A 74 0.06 -1.14 4.64
C LEU A 74 1.32 -1.02 3.81
N GLU A 75 2.49 -1.18 4.45
CA GLU A 75 3.79 -1.00 3.81
C GLU A 75 4.60 -2.30 3.83
N ASP A 76 4.93 -2.80 2.65
CA ASP A 76 5.80 -3.96 2.44
C ASP A 76 7.12 -3.52 1.78
N VAL A 77 8.21 -4.25 2.07
CA VAL A 77 9.48 -4.15 1.34
C VAL A 77 9.57 -5.33 0.40
N VAL A 78 9.70 -5.06 -0.90
CA VAL A 78 9.78 -6.10 -1.94
C VAL A 78 11.07 -5.99 -2.74
N VAL A 79 11.60 -7.14 -3.15
CA VAL A 79 12.71 -7.23 -4.11
C VAL A 79 12.17 -7.76 -5.41
N ILE A 80 12.44 -7.06 -6.51
CA ILE A 80 12.03 -7.48 -7.85
C ILE A 80 12.89 -8.66 -8.29
N THR A 81 12.25 -9.73 -8.71
CA THR A 81 12.87 -10.93 -9.30
C THR A 81 12.62 -10.92 -10.81
N LYS A 82 13.26 -11.84 -11.55
CA LYS A 82 13.07 -11.98 -13.00
C LYS A 82 11.60 -12.06 -13.43
N ASP A 83 10.78 -12.79 -12.67
CA ASP A 83 9.40 -13.13 -13.02
C ASP A 83 8.37 -12.57 -12.00
N GLY A 84 8.76 -11.62 -11.14
CA GLY A 84 7.87 -11.02 -10.15
C GLY A 84 8.60 -10.28 -9.02
N CYS A 85 8.24 -10.60 -7.77
CA CYS A 85 8.89 -10.08 -6.59
C CYS A 85 8.81 -11.06 -5.41
N ASP A 86 9.76 -10.90 -4.49
CA ASP A 86 9.78 -11.53 -3.18
C ASP A 86 9.43 -10.47 -2.11
N ASN A 87 8.51 -10.78 -1.20
CA ASN A 87 8.13 -9.90 -0.11
C ASN A 87 8.97 -10.20 1.15
N PHE A 88 9.69 -9.19 1.64
CA PHE A 88 10.62 -9.29 2.77
C PHE A 88 9.96 -8.90 4.10
N THR A 89 8.76 -8.30 4.06
CA THR A 89 8.04 -7.88 5.25
C THR A 89 7.26 -9.05 5.86
N LEU A 90 7.44 -9.26 7.17
CA LEU A 90 6.76 -10.30 7.93
C LEU A 90 5.96 -9.69 9.08
N CYS A 91 4.69 -9.40 8.82
CA CYS A 91 3.73 -8.97 9.84
C CYS A 91 2.31 -9.50 9.51
N PRO A 92 1.41 -9.51 10.51
CA PRO A 92 -0.01 -9.75 10.28
C PRO A 92 -0.59 -8.80 9.24
N ARG A 93 -1.36 -9.33 8.29
CA ARG A 93 -1.94 -8.56 7.19
C ARG A 93 -3.45 -8.71 7.10
N THR A 94 -3.98 -9.92 7.22
CA THR A 94 -5.44 -10.10 7.22
C THR A 94 -6.03 -9.62 8.54
N THR A 95 -7.32 -9.28 8.53
CA THR A 95 -8.06 -8.90 9.73
C THR A 95 -7.96 -9.98 10.81
N GLU A 96 -8.08 -11.24 10.43
CA GLU A 96 -8.01 -12.38 11.34
C GLU A 96 -6.62 -12.55 11.96
N GLU A 97 -5.55 -12.37 11.16
CA GLU A 97 -4.18 -12.42 11.67
C GLU A 97 -3.92 -11.30 12.68
N ILE A 98 -4.39 -10.09 12.39
CA ILE A 98 -4.21 -8.93 13.26
C ILE A 98 -4.96 -9.16 14.58
N GLU A 99 -6.25 -9.53 14.52
CA GLU A 99 -7.06 -9.80 15.71
C GLU A 99 -6.49 -10.96 16.55
N HIS A 100 -6.00 -12.02 15.90
CA HIS A 100 -5.37 -13.14 16.59
C HIS A 100 -4.12 -12.69 17.36
N VAL A 101 -3.22 -11.96 16.73
CA VAL A 101 -1.99 -11.50 17.39
C VAL A 101 -2.30 -10.48 18.49
N MET A 102 -3.24 -9.56 18.24
CA MET A 102 -3.64 -8.55 19.23
C MET A 102 -4.35 -9.15 20.46
N SER A 103 -4.99 -10.31 20.32
CA SER A 103 -5.59 -11.06 21.43
C SER A 103 -4.59 -11.99 22.18
N GLY A 104 -3.29 -11.88 21.88
CA GLY A 104 -2.22 -12.66 22.52
C GLY A 104 -1.83 -13.94 21.79
N GLY A 105 -2.35 -14.15 20.58
CA GLY A 105 -1.95 -15.22 19.69
C GLY A 105 -0.49 -15.14 19.25
N LYS A 106 0.08 -16.28 18.85
CA LYS A 106 1.49 -16.38 18.46
C LYS A 106 1.68 -15.96 16.99
N TRP A 107 2.69 -15.15 16.74
CA TRP A 107 3.21 -14.85 15.40
C TRP A 107 4.62 -15.44 15.22
N PRO A 108 4.99 -15.99 14.04
CA PRO A 108 4.16 -16.22 12.84
C PRO A 108 3.16 -17.39 13.00
N PRO A 109 2.09 -17.45 12.19
CA PRO A 109 1.14 -18.56 12.20
C PRO A 109 1.78 -19.84 11.65
N LEU A 110 1.28 -21.00 12.10
CA LEU A 110 1.74 -22.31 11.60
C LEU A 110 1.33 -22.55 10.13
N LYS A 111 0.28 -21.86 9.67
CA LYS A 111 -0.22 -21.93 8.30
C LYS A 111 -0.43 -20.50 7.80
N ASP A 112 0.14 -20.21 6.63
CA ASP A 112 -0.16 -18.99 5.91
C ASP A 112 -1.64 -19.03 5.44
N SER A 113 -2.48 -18.16 6.00
CA SER A 113 -3.89 -18.03 5.63
C SER A 113 -4.10 -17.30 4.31
N ASP A 114 -3.09 -16.56 3.84
CA ASP A 114 -3.13 -15.82 2.57
C ASP A 114 -1.79 -15.92 1.82
N PRO A 115 -1.56 -17.04 1.10
CA PRO A 115 -0.36 -17.24 0.28
C PRO A 115 -0.19 -16.20 -0.84
N SER A 116 -1.24 -15.45 -1.19
CA SER A 116 -1.18 -14.43 -2.24
C SER A 116 -0.28 -13.24 -1.85
N LEU A 117 -0.03 -13.06 -0.55
CA LEU A 117 0.86 -12.03 0.00
C LEU A 117 2.35 -12.31 -0.29
N ARG A 118 2.68 -13.47 -0.88
CA ARG A 118 4.04 -13.87 -1.30
C ARG A 118 5.09 -13.74 -0.20
N ARG A 119 4.69 -14.08 1.02
CA ARG A 119 5.54 -14.02 2.23
C ARG A 119 6.44 -15.26 2.28
N SER A 120 7.33 -15.41 1.31
CA SER A 120 8.16 -16.61 1.14
C SER A 120 8.93 -17.01 2.41
N ARG A 121 9.38 -16.02 3.18
CA ARG A 121 10.10 -16.20 4.46
C ARG A 121 9.22 -16.60 5.66
N LEU A 122 7.91 -16.56 5.52
CA LEU A 122 6.94 -16.98 6.54
C LEU A 122 6.69 -18.50 6.48
N THR A 123 6.74 -19.08 5.27
CA THR A 123 6.49 -20.50 5.01
C THR A 123 7.77 -21.32 4.85
N GLU A 124 8.88 -20.70 4.46
CA GLU A 124 10.19 -21.33 4.60
C GLU A 124 10.60 -21.27 6.06
N SER A 125 10.42 -22.38 6.77
CA SER A 125 11.22 -22.66 7.95
C SER A 125 12.68 -22.44 7.57
N TYR A 126 13.33 -21.44 8.15
CA TYR A 126 14.79 -21.39 8.24
C TYR A 126 15.24 -22.72 8.84
N LYS A 127 15.57 -23.67 7.96
CA LYS A 127 16.43 -24.80 8.22
C LYS A 127 17.83 -24.42 7.76
#